data_AF-A0A3M1C3G0-F1
#
_entry.id   AF-A0A3M1C3G0-F1
#
_cell.length_a   1.000
_cell.length_b   1.000
_cell.length_c   1.000
_cell.angle_alpha   90.00
_cell.angle_beta   90.00
_cell.angle_gamma   90.00
#
_symmetry.space_group_name_H-M   'P 1'
#
loop_
_entity.id
_entity.type
_entity.pdbx_description
1 polymer ?
#
loop_
_entity_poly.entity_id
_entity_poly.type
_entity_poly.pdbx_seq_one_letter_code
_entity_poly.pdbx_strand_id
1 'polypeptide(L)'
;MSGGCPIPPKPASREGKVSLWRYARLFRRDILSAQPARLYRAWMAEFRTPFFRSFTCNDPELVDLVLRGRPDDFPKSERLREGLAPLLGNSVFVTNGETWKRQRRIIDPAFEGGRLRDTFPAMWAAGLAAVERLG
;
A
#
# COMPACT_ATOMS: atom_id res chain seq x y z
N MET A 1 10.97 -4.67 -35.80
CA MET A 1 11.10 -5.30 -34.47
C MET A 1 10.11 -4.59 -33.56
N SER A 2 9.06 -5.28 -33.13
CA SER A 2 7.88 -4.70 -32.49
C SER A 2 8.21 -4.18 -31.09
N GLY A 3 8.09 -2.86 -30.89
CA GLY A 3 8.19 -2.22 -29.58
C GLY A 3 6.97 -2.54 -28.74
N GLY A 4 7.04 -3.61 -27.94
CA GLY A 4 6.04 -3.88 -26.91
C GLY A 4 6.14 -2.85 -25.78
N CYS A 5 5.00 -2.39 -25.28
CA CYS A 5 4.92 -1.56 -24.08
C CYS A 5 5.70 -2.24 -22.93
N PRO A 6 6.64 -1.57 -22.25
CA PRO A 6 7.40 -2.18 -21.17
C PRO A 6 6.43 -2.59 -20.06
N ILE A 7 6.40 -3.90 -19.78
CA ILE A 7 5.61 -4.43 -18.67
C ILE A 7 6.32 -3.97 -17.38
N PRO A 8 5.63 -3.26 -16.47
CA PRO A 8 6.22 -2.88 -15.20
C PRO A 8 6.77 -4.11 -14.46
N PRO A 9 7.94 -4.03 -13.80
CA PRO A 9 8.50 -5.15 -13.07
C PRO A 9 7.51 -5.60 -11.98
N LYS A 10 7.00 -6.83 -12.11
CA LYS A 10 6.11 -7.44 -11.12
C LYS A 10 6.72 -8.76 -10.65
N PRO A 11 6.76 -9.03 -9.32
CA PRO A 11 7.18 -10.34 -8.83
C PRO A 11 6.29 -11.45 -9.41
N ALA A 12 6.91 -12.61 -9.67
CA ALA A 12 6.21 -13.78 -10.21
C ALA A 12 5.08 -14.18 -9.26
N SER A 13 3.84 -14.20 -9.76
CA SER A 13 2.68 -14.60 -8.95
C SER A 13 2.70 -16.09 -8.65
N ARG A 14 2.26 -16.48 -7.44
CA ARG A 14 2.21 -17.89 -7.02
C ARG A 14 1.14 -18.68 -7.76
N GLU A 15 1.52 -19.88 -8.21
CA GLU A 15 0.60 -20.86 -8.80
C GLU A 15 -0.09 -21.72 -7.72
N GLY A 16 -1.40 -21.94 -7.86
CA GLY A 16 -2.14 -22.99 -7.15
C GLY A 16 -2.48 -22.76 -5.66
N LYS A 17 -2.92 -23.82 -4.99
CA LYS A 17 -3.20 -23.87 -3.53
C LYS A 17 -1.94 -24.34 -2.79
N VAL A 18 -1.53 -23.67 -1.71
CA VAL A 18 -0.43 -24.12 -0.81
C VAL A 18 -0.99 -24.48 0.56
N SER A 19 -0.25 -25.30 1.30
CA SER A 19 -0.59 -25.61 2.69
C SER A 19 -0.59 -24.35 3.57
N LEU A 20 -1.40 -24.35 4.63
CA LEU A 20 -1.55 -23.23 5.57
C LEU A 20 -0.20 -22.80 6.18
N TRP A 21 0.68 -23.75 6.48
CA TRP A 21 2.04 -23.49 6.98
C TRP A 21 2.93 -22.77 5.97
N ARG A 22 2.87 -23.18 4.69
CA ARG A 22 3.62 -22.53 3.61
C ARG A 22 3.03 -21.15 3.30
N TYR A 23 1.72 -20.96 3.42
CA TYR A 23 1.06 -19.66 3.33
C TYR A 23 1.54 -18.71 4.43
N ALA A 24 1.55 -19.13 5.70
CA ALA A 24 2.01 -18.31 6.82
C ALA A 24 3.49 -17.93 6.69
N ARG A 25 4.34 -18.85 6.23
CA ARG A 25 5.78 -18.57 5.98
C ARG A 25 6.00 -17.63 4.80
N LEU A 26 5.23 -17.74 3.71
CA LEU A 26 5.32 -16.86 2.56
C LEU A 26 4.77 -15.46 2.85
N PHE A 27 3.67 -15.36 3.61
CA PHE A 27 3.11 -14.09 4.06
C PHE A 27 4.12 -13.25 4.87
N ARG A 28 4.93 -13.91 5.72
CA ARG A 28 6.02 -13.25 6.46
C ARG A 28 7.19 -12.80 5.59
N ARG A 29 7.35 -13.34 4.37
CA ARG A 29 8.48 -13.05 3.48
C ARG A 29 8.11 -12.05 2.38
N ASP A 30 6.90 -12.14 1.85
CA ASP A 30 6.39 -11.29 0.78
C ASP A 30 4.86 -11.43 0.66
N ILE A 31 4.15 -10.37 1.05
CA ILE A 31 2.67 -10.28 1.02
C ILE A 31 2.14 -10.35 -0.43
N LEU A 32 2.89 -9.84 -1.41
CA LEU A 32 2.48 -9.82 -2.81
C LEU A 32 2.66 -11.20 -3.47
N SER A 33 3.69 -11.96 -3.08
CA SER A 33 3.89 -13.34 -3.54
C SER A 33 2.90 -14.35 -2.94
N ALA A 34 2.25 -14.03 -1.82
CA ALA A 34 1.27 -14.92 -1.19
C ALA A 34 -0.05 -15.02 -1.99
N GLN A 35 -0.36 -13.99 -2.78
CA GLN A 35 -1.60 -13.83 -3.54
C GLN A 35 -1.60 -14.73 -4.79
N PRO A 36 -2.52 -15.72 -4.91
CA PRO A 36 -2.65 -16.53 -6.11
C PRO A 36 -2.83 -15.67 -7.36
N ALA A 37 -2.25 -16.07 -8.50
CA ALA A 37 -2.37 -15.35 -9.78
C ALA A 37 -3.83 -14.98 -10.16
N ARG A 38 -4.81 -15.80 -9.75
CA ARG A 38 -6.24 -15.54 -9.97
C ARG A 38 -6.79 -14.31 -9.25
N LEU A 39 -6.20 -13.91 -8.10
CA LEU A 39 -6.65 -12.74 -7.37
C LEU A 39 -6.37 -11.44 -8.13
N TYR A 40 -5.36 -11.40 -9.01
CA TYR A 40 -5.12 -10.23 -9.87
C TYR A 40 -6.19 -10.02 -10.94
N ARG A 41 -7.04 -11.02 -11.22
CA ARG A 41 -8.15 -10.94 -12.18
C ARG A 41 -9.52 -11.00 -11.51
N ALA A 42 -9.57 -11.25 -10.20
CA ALA A 42 -10.83 -11.28 -9.47
C ALA A 42 -11.32 -9.84 -9.23
N TRP A 43 -12.58 -9.55 -9.50
CA TRP A 43 -13.22 -8.29 -9.12
C TRP A 43 -13.08 -8.04 -7.61
N MET A 44 -13.49 -9.05 -6.83
CA MET A 44 -13.42 -9.05 -5.38
C MET A 44 -13.19 -10.47 -4.88
N ALA A 45 -12.42 -10.63 -3.81
CA ALA A 45 -12.19 -11.90 -3.18
C ALA A 45 -12.33 -11.79 -1.66
N GLU A 46 -13.14 -12.67 -1.07
CA GLU A 46 -13.21 -12.84 0.37
C GLU A 46 -12.12 -13.82 0.84
N PHE A 47 -11.38 -13.41 1.88
CA PHE A 47 -10.52 -14.29 2.64
C PHE A 47 -11.05 -14.40 4.08
N ARG A 48 -11.41 -15.61 4.46
CA ARG A 48 -12.00 -15.91 5.77
C ARG A 48 -11.04 -16.79 6.57
N THR A 49 -10.64 -16.29 7.73
CA THR A 49 -9.93 -17.05 8.76
C THR A 49 -10.78 -17.06 10.05
N PRO A 50 -10.49 -17.94 11.02
CA PRO A 50 -11.16 -17.91 12.32
C PRO A 50 -11.01 -16.57 13.06
N PHE A 51 -9.93 -15.82 12.79
CA PHE A 51 -9.57 -14.61 13.54
C PHE A 51 -10.00 -13.31 12.84
N PHE A 52 -10.15 -13.35 11.52
CA PHE A 52 -10.54 -12.18 10.72
C PHE A 52 -11.11 -12.56 9.36
N ARG A 53 -11.96 -11.66 8.86
CA ARG A 53 -12.41 -11.62 7.48
C ARG A 53 -11.75 -10.42 6.81
N SER A 54 -11.21 -10.62 5.62
CA SER A 54 -10.63 -9.56 4.81
C SER A 54 -11.11 -9.70 3.37
N PHE A 55 -11.26 -8.57 2.69
CA PHE A 55 -11.65 -8.52 1.29
C PHE A 55 -10.54 -7.89 0.46
N THR A 56 -10.24 -8.50 -0.67
CA THR A 56 -9.40 -7.89 -1.71
C THR A 56 -10.33 -7.36 -2.79
N CYS A 57 -10.23 -6.08 -3.09
CA CYS A 57 -11.05 -5.39 -4.08
C CYS A 57 -10.14 -4.90 -5.20
N ASN A 58 -10.36 -5.35 -6.43
CA ASN A 58 -9.61 -4.89 -7.61
C ASN A 58 -10.49 -4.13 -8.61
N ASP A 59 -11.81 -4.15 -8.42
CA ASP A 59 -12.72 -3.37 -9.24
C ASP A 59 -12.59 -1.87 -8.97
N PRO A 60 -12.41 -1.04 -10.01
CA PRO A 60 -12.18 0.40 -9.85
C PRO A 60 -13.31 1.14 -9.14
N GLU A 61 -14.58 0.78 -9.40
CA GLU A 61 -15.72 1.46 -8.77
C GLU A 61 -15.75 1.15 -7.27
N LEU A 62 -15.49 -0.11 -6.90
CA LEU A 62 -15.39 -0.52 -5.51
C LEU A 62 -14.18 0.13 -4.80
N VAL A 63 -13.04 0.25 -5.49
CA VAL A 63 -11.85 0.93 -4.95
C VAL A 63 -12.14 2.42 -4.73
N ASP A 64 -12.80 3.09 -5.67
CA ASP A 64 -13.17 4.50 -5.53
C ASP A 64 -14.18 4.71 -4.39
N LEU A 65 -15.20 3.85 -4.30
CA LEU A 65 -16.17 3.87 -3.21
C LEU A 65 -15.49 3.76 -1.84
N VAL A 66 -14.58 2.80 -1.68
CA VAL A 66 -13.90 2.53 -0.41
C VAL A 66 -12.91 3.64 -0.04
N LEU A 67 -12.13 4.12 -1.01
CA LEU A 67 -11.02 5.05 -0.75
C LEU A 67 -11.42 6.52 -0.81
N ARG A 68 -12.49 6.88 -1.54
CA ARG A 68 -12.91 8.27 -1.76
C ARG A 68 -14.38 8.52 -1.46
N GLY A 69 -15.27 7.64 -1.92
CA GLY A 69 -16.72 7.86 -1.81
C GLY A 69 -17.23 7.82 -0.37
N ARG A 70 -16.77 6.82 0.42
CA ARG A 70 -17.23 6.56 1.78
C ARG A 70 -16.08 6.21 2.75
N PRO A 71 -15.00 7.01 2.83
CA PRO A 71 -13.78 6.64 3.56
C PRO A 71 -14.01 6.45 5.08
N ASP A 72 -14.98 7.15 5.66
CA ASP A 72 -15.31 7.03 7.08
C ASP A 72 -15.98 5.67 7.42
N ASP A 73 -16.61 5.00 6.44
CA ASP A 73 -17.18 3.66 6.60
C ASP A 73 -16.12 2.55 6.49
N PHE A 74 -14.95 2.88 5.94
CA PHE A 74 -13.84 1.95 5.72
C PHE A 74 -12.55 2.47 6.39
N PRO A 75 -12.53 2.59 7.74
CA PRO A 75 -11.36 3.08 8.45
C PRO A 75 -10.17 2.12 8.29
N LYS A 76 -8.95 2.66 8.46
CA LYS A 76 -7.73 1.84 8.50
C LYS A 76 -7.86 0.79 9.60
N SER A 77 -7.39 -0.42 9.33
CA SER A 77 -7.55 -1.56 10.24
C SER A 77 -6.85 -1.34 11.58
N GLU A 78 -7.56 -1.59 12.68
CA GLU A 78 -7.01 -1.56 14.04
C GLU A 78 -5.82 -2.52 14.20
N ARG A 79 -5.85 -3.69 13.55
CA ARG A 79 -4.72 -4.64 13.56
C ARG A 79 -3.47 -4.05 12.92
N LEU A 80 -3.64 -3.29 11.85
CA LEU A 80 -2.53 -2.59 11.19
C LEU A 80 -1.99 -1.49 12.11
N ARG A 81 -2.88 -0.75 12.79
CA ARG A 81 -2.49 0.25 13.79
C ARG A 81 -1.69 -0.40 14.92
N GLU A 82 -2.17 -1.49 15.51
CA GLU A 82 -1.47 -2.20 16.59
C GLU A 82 -0.05 -2.64 16.18
N GLY A 83 0.11 -3.16 14.95
CA GLY A 83 1.41 -3.58 14.45
C GLY A 83 2.39 -2.43 14.17
N LEU A 84 1.88 -1.25 13.80
CA LEU A 84 2.70 -0.10 13.41
C LEU A 84 2.83 0.99 14.48
N ALA A 85 1.95 1.03 15.47
CA ALA A 85 1.94 2.03 16.54
C ALA A 85 3.27 2.09 17.32
N PRO A 86 3.98 0.99 17.60
CA PRO A 86 5.29 1.07 18.26
C PRO A 86 6.34 1.87 17.47
N LEU A 87 6.24 1.87 16.13
CA LEU A 87 7.17 2.58 15.25
C LEU A 87 6.68 4.00 14.92
N LEU A 88 5.37 4.15 14.70
CA LEU A 88 4.77 5.36 14.14
C LEU A 88 3.98 6.19 15.16
N GLY A 89 3.82 5.70 16.39
CA GLY A 89 2.95 6.30 17.40
C GLY A 89 1.56 6.58 16.82
N ASN A 90 1.07 7.80 17.06
CA ASN A 90 -0.19 8.30 16.51
C ASN A 90 0.04 9.08 15.20
N SER A 91 0.77 8.53 14.22
CA SER A 91 0.98 9.21 12.94
C SER A 91 -0.26 9.21 12.04
N VAL A 92 -0.27 10.10 11.05
CA VAL A 92 -1.29 10.19 9.99
C VAL A 92 -1.46 8.90 9.18
N PHE A 93 -0.48 7.99 9.21
CA PHE A 93 -0.54 6.70 8.51
C PHE A 93 -1.41 5.66 9.22
N VAL A 94 -1.63 5.81 10.53
CA VAL A 94 -2.29 4.80 11.37
C VAL A 94 -3.51 5.33 12.13
N THR A 95 -3.71 6.65 12.14
CA THR A 95 -4.89 7.30 12.74
C THR A 95 -6.08 7.33 11.76
N ASN A 96 -7.29 7.42 12.33
CA ASN A 96 -8.58 7.55 11.63
C ASN A 96 -9.37 8.76 12.20
N GLY A 97 -10.48 9.11 11.57
CA GLY A 97 -11.43 10.12 12.07
C GLY A 97 -10.83 11.52 12.27
N GLU A 98 -11.28 12.23 13.30
CA GLU A 98 -10.91 13.63 13.54
C GLU A 98 -9.41 13.84 13.78
N THR A 99 -8.75 12.90 14.48
CA THR A 99 -7.29 12.95 14.67
C THR A 99 -6.56 12.93 13.33
N TRP A 100 -6.97 12.03 12.43
CA TRP A 100 -6.40 11.97 11.09
C TRP A 100 -6.68 13.24 10.30
N LYS A 101 -7.93 13.73 10.29
CA LYS A 101 -8.31 14.97 9.58
C LYS A 101 -7.49 16.17 10.07
N ARG A 102 -7.30 16.31 11.38
CA ARG A 102 -6.48 17.38 11.98
C ARG A 102 -5.03 17.28 11.55
N GLN A 103 -4.44 16.08 11.61
CA GLN A 103 -3.04 15.86 11.19
C GLN A 103 -2.85 16.16 9.71
N ARG A 104 -3.82 15.74 8.89
CA ARG A 104 -3.80 15.94 7.44
C ARG A 104 -3.82 17.43 7.08
N ARG A 105 -4.67 18.24 7.73
CA ARG A 105 -4.68 19.71 7.56
C ARG A 105 -3.35 20.39 7.88
N ILE A 106 -2.58 19.84 8.84
CA ILE A 106 -1.26 20.38 9.20
C ILE A 106 -0.20 20.01 8.14
N ILE A 107 -0.29 18.80 7.58
CA ILE A 107 0.71 18.24 6.68
C ILE A 107 0.48 18.65 5.22
N ASP A 108 -0.77 18.69 4.76
CA ASP A 108 -1.13 18.92 3.36
C ASP A 108 -0.46 20.15 2.73
N PRO A 109 -0.36 21.31 3.41
CA PRO A 109 0.32 22.46 2.85
C PRO A 109 1.77 22.19 2.45
N ALA A 110 2.45 21.21 3.09
CA ALA A 110 3.81 20.80 2.73
C ALA A 110 3.93 20.14 1.35
N PHE A 111 2.82 19.63 0.83
CA PHE A 111 2.75 18.87 -0.40
C PHE A 111 1.93 19.56 -1.50
N GLU A 112 1.31 20.71 -1.21
CA GLU A 112 0.51 21.47 -2.15
C GLU A 112 1.34 22.48 -2.98
N GLY A 113 0.81 22.83 -4.16
CA GLY A 113 1.04 24.10 -4.86
C GLY A 113 2.48 24.63 -4.92
N GLY A 114 3.33 24.07 -5.77
CA GLY A 114 4.64 24.64 -6.09
C GLY A 114 5.78 24.24 -5.15
N ARG A 115 5.49 23.84 -3.90
CA ARG A 115 6.52 23.41 -2.94
C ARG A 115 7.32 22.19 -3.40
N LEU A 116 6.72 21.32 -4.22
CA LEU A 116 7.44 20.23 -4.87
C LEU A 116 8.57 20.75 -5.78
N ARG A 117 8.38 21.89 -6.46
CA ARG A 117 9.44 22.53 -7.25
C ARG A 117 10.57 23.04 -6.37
N ASP A 118 10.25 23.48 -5.16
CA ASP A 118 11.26 23.93 -4.18
C ASP A 118 12.02 22.74 -3.57
N THR A 119 11.36 21.60 -3.34
CA THR A 119 11.98 20.41 -2.75
C THR A 119 12.72 19.54 -3.77
N PHE A 120 12.30 19.57 -5.03
CA PHE A 120 12.87 18.70 -6.08
C PHE A 120 14.39 18.85 -6.27
N PRO A 121 14.98 20.07 -6.31
CA PRO A 121 16.43 20.22 -6.41
C PRO A 121 17.19 19.52 -5.29
N ALA A 122 16.69 19.58 -4.05
CA ALA A 122 17.31 18.91 -2.91
C ALA A 122 17.22 17.38 -3.02
N MET A 123 16.07 16.86 -3.47
CA MET A 123 15.91 15.42 -3.74
C MET A 123 16.85 14.94 -4.85
N TRP A 124 16.99 15.73 -5.92
CA TRP A 124 17.87 15.41 -7.04
C TRP A 124 19.34 15.40 -6.62
N ALA A 125 19.78 16.42 -5.90
CA ALA A 125 21.15 16.50 -5.37
C ALA A 125 21.46 15.33 -4.43
N ALA A 126 20.51 14.93 -3.57
CA ALA A 126 20.66 13.76 -2.71
C ALA A 126 20.81 12.46 -3.53
N GLY A 127 20.05 12.32 -4.62
CA GLY A 127 20.16 11.20 -5.55
C GLY A 127 21.54 11.12 -6.23
N LEU A 128 22.03 12.25 -6.76
CA LEU A 128 23.37 12.32 -7.35
C LEU A 128 24.47 11.97 -6.34
N ALA A 129 24.39 12.52 -5.14
CA ALA A 129 25.35 12.23 -4.07
C ALA A 129 25.29 10.76 -3.61
N ALA A 130 24.14 10.09 -3.71
CA ALA A 130 24.04 8.67 -3.41
C ALA A 130 24.74 7.83 -4.50
N VAL A 131 24.57 8.17 -5.78
CA VAL A 131 25.25 7.50 -6.89
C VAL A 131 26.76 7.65 -6.77
N GLU A 132 27.26 8.85 -6.47
CA GLU A 132 28.70 9.11 -6.30
C GLU A 132 29.34 8.28 -5.17
N ARG A 133 28.60 7.98 -4.09
CA ARG A 133 29.11 7.17 -2.98
C ARG A 133 29.06 5.66 -3.25
N LEU A 134 28.17 5.22 -4.14
CA LEU A 134 27.88 3.80 -4.40
C LEU A 134 28.54 3.28 -5.67
N GLY A 135 28.93 4.17 -6.59
CA GLY A 135 29.77 3.86 -7.75
C GLY A 135 31.25 3.88 -7.40
#